data_AF-A0A538DNM4-F1
#
_entry.id   AF-A0A538DNM4-F1
#
_cell.length_a   1.000
_cell.length_b   1.000
_cell.length_c   1.000
_cell.angle_alpha   90.00
_cell.angle_beta   90.00
_cell.angle_gamma   90.00
#
_symmetry.space_group_name_H-M   'P 1'
#
loop_
_entity.id
_entity.type
_entity.pdbx_description
1 polymer ?
#
loop_
_entity_poly.entity_id
_entity_poly.type
_entity_poly.pdbx_seq_one_letter_code
_entity_poly.pdbx_strand_id
1 'polypeptide(L)'
;MIEGADGLATELDQVRAMTSSWRERRRRLDAWLARAEPLAAESARGLATNRAPLERRGELRGLLDAYRAKAADVGVVEDEEIAALLRAAQQELHTAPTSLARAELLVKQLGVALTRRPKDSR
;
A
#
# COMPACT_ATOMS: atom_id res chain seq x y z
N MET A 1 20.86 -17.61 3.41
CA MET A 1 19.78 -18.30 4.15
C MET A 1 19.29 -17.30 5.16
N ILE A 2 18.12 -16.68 4.95
CA ILE A 2 17.56 -15.74 5.94
C ILE A 2 17.16 -16.63 7.12
N GLU A 3 17.87 -16.54 8.25
CA GLU A 3 17.36 -17.11 9.51
C GLU A 3 16.03 -16.41 9.78
N GLY A 4 14.92 -17.09 9.47
CA GLY A 4 13.57 -16.55 9.60
C GLY A 4 13.25 -16.19 11.05
N ALA A 5 12.08 -15.56 11.26
CA ALA A 5 11.57 -15.19 12.58
C ALA A 5 11.62 -16.33 13.63
N ASP A 6 11.56 -17.58 13.17
CA ASP A 6 11.70 -18.80 13.98
C ASP A 6 13.07 -18.91 14.67
N GLY A 7 14.14 -18.35 14.08
CA GLY A 7 15.48 -18.35 14.66
C GLY A 7 15.59 -17.44 15.88
N LEU A 8 15.16 -16.18 15.76
CA LEU A 8 15.20 -15.22 16.89
C LEU A 8 14.28 -15.64 18.04
N ALA A 9 13.07 -16.16 17.73
CA ALA A 9 12.14 -16.62 18.75
C ALA A 9 12.74 -17.81 19.52
N THR A 10 13.29 -18.80 18.81
CA THR A 10 13.95 -19.96 19.41
C THR A 10 15.16 -19.55 20.25
N GLU A 11 15.99 -18.62 19.77
CA GLU A 11 17.14 -18.10 20.53
C GLU A 11 16.72 -17.39 21.82
N LEU A 12 15.64 -16.58 21.78
CA LEU A 12 15.12 -15.92 22.97
C LEU A 12 14.64 -16.94 24.01
N ASP A 13 13.93 -17.98 23.58
CA ASP A 13 13.50 -19.06 24.47
C ASP A 13 14.67 -19.82 25.08
N GLN A 14 15.74 -20.04 24.31
CA GLN A 14 16.98 -20.58 24.86
C GLN A 14 17.58 -19.67 25.93
N VAL A 15 17.61 -18.35 25.72
CA VAL A 15 18.08 -17.39 26.74
C VAL A 15 17.20 -17.41 28.00
N ARG A 16 15.88 -17.54 27.84
CA ARG A 16 14.92 -17.64 28.95
C ARG A 16 15.09 -18.93 29.75
N ALA A 17 15.44 -20.03 29.10
CA ALA A 17 15.66 -21.34 29.73
C ALA A 17 17.04 -21.49 30.41
N MET A 18 17.96 -20.53 30.23
CA MET A 18 19.30 -20.60 30.81
C MET A 18 19.27 -20.56 32.34
N THR A 19 19.97 -21.50 32.96
CA THR A 19 20.24 -21.54 34.41
C THR A 19 21.55 -20.85 34.80
N SER A 20 22.27 -20.28 33.82
CA SER A 20 23.57 -19.64 34.02
C SER A 20 23.51 -18.38 34.89
N SER A 21 24.69 -17.87 35.27
CA SER A 21 24.81 -16.60 35.99
C SER A 21 24.07 -15.46 35.27
N TRP A 22 23.59 -14.48 36.05
CA TRP A 22 22.86 -13.34 35.51
C TRP A 22 23.67 -12.55 34.46
N ARG A 23 25.00 -12.44 34.65
CA ARG A 23 25.90 -11.73 33.73
C ARG A 23 25.92 -12.37 32.36
N GLU A 24 25.98 -13.69 32.32
CA GLU A 24 26.00 -14.45 31.06
C GLU A 24 24.66 -14.37 30.33
N ARG A 25 23.55 -14.45 31.08
CA ARG A 25 22.21 -14.24 30.51
C ARG A 25 22.06 -12.84 29.92
N ARG A 26 22.50 -11.80 30.63
CA ARG A 26 22.48 -10.42 30.12
C ARG A 26 23.30 -10.29 28.83
N ARG A 27 24.54 -10.79 28.82
CA ARG A 27 25.40 -10.74 27.62
C ARG A 27 24.75 -11.40 26.41
N ARG A 28 24.11 -12.56 26.60
CA ARG A 28 23.37 -13.24 25.53
C ARG A 28 22.14 -12.47 25.07
N LEU A 29 21.40 -11.85 26.01
CA LEU A 29 20.25 -11.02 25.68
C LEU A 29 20.67 -9.75 24.91
N ASP A 30 21.77 -9.11 25.31
CA ASP A 30 22.32 -7.94 24.62
C ASP A 30 22.73 -8.31 23.18
N ALA A 31 23.37 -9.47 22.99
CA ALA A 31 23.73 -9.98 21.67
C ALA A 31 22.51 -10.33 20.80
N TRP A 32 21.46 -10.88 21.43
CA TRP A 32 20.19 -11.14 20.75
C TRP A 32 19.49 -9.85 20.32
N LEU A 33 19.41 -8.85 21.22
CA LEU A 33 18.84 -7.53 20.92
C LEU A 33 19.55 -6.85 19.75
N ALA A 34 20.88 -6.87 19.76
CA ALA A 34 21.70 -6.29 18.68
C ALA A 34 21.42 -6.91 17.29
N ARG A 35 20.93 -8.16 17.24
CA ARG A 35 20.49 -8.82 15.99
C ARG A 35 19.01 -8.58 15.69
N ALA A 36 18.15 -8.57 16.70
CA ALA A 36 16.71 -8.42 16.55
C ALA A 36 16.30 -7.02 16.08
N GLU A 37 16.94 -5.97 16.60
CA GLU A 37 16.65 -4.58 16.25
C GLU A 37 16.77 -4.25 14.75
N PRO A 38 17.89 -4.56 14.06
CA PRO A 38 18.01 -4.27 12.64
C PRO A 38 17.00 -5.04 11.78
N LEU A 39 16.69 -6.29 12.15
CA LEU A 39 15.69 -7.12 11.47
C LEU A 39 14.28 -6.55 11.64
N ALA A 40 13.92 -6.11 12.84
CA ALA A 40 12.66 -5.43 13.10
C ALA A 40 12.54 -4.13 12.30
N ALA A 41 13.62 -3.34 12.26
CA ALA A 41 13.66 -2.10 11.48
C ALA A 41 13.55 -2.37 9.97
N GLU A 42 14.20 -3.42 9.46
CA GLU A 42 14.09 -3.84 8.06
C GLU A 42 12.66 -4.29 7.71
N SER A 43 12.05 -5.13 8.56
CA SER A 43 10.66 -5.56 8.39
C SER A 43 9.70 -4.36 8.40
N ALA A 44 9.90 -3.39 9.30
CA ALA A 44 9.10 -2.18 9.35
C ALA A 44 9.24 -1.33 8.07
N ARG A 45 10.46 -1.20 7.53
CA ARG A 45 10.70 -0.53 6.25
C ARG A 45 10.03 -1.27 5.09
N GLY A 46 10.15 -2.60 5.03
CA GLY A 46 9.48 -3.41 4.00
C GLY A 46 7.96 -3.27 4.05
N LEU A 47 7.38 -3.28 5.26
CA LEU A 47 5.96 -3.04 5.45
C LEU A 47 5.56 -1.64 4.97
N ALA A 48 6.29 -0.59 5.37
CA ALA A 48 6.00 0.77 4.95
C ALA A 48 6.07 0.96 3.43
N THR A 49 7.14 0.43 2.81
CA THR A 49 7.35 0.47 1.34
C THR A 49 6.23 -0.22 0.59
N ASN A 50 5.71 -1.34 1.09
CA ASN A 50 4.61 -2.07 0.45
C ASN A 50 3.23 -1.47 0.75
N ARG A 51 3.05 -0.89 1.94
CA ARG A 51 1.78 -0.31 2.39
C ARG A 51 1.43 0.97 1.64
N ALA A 52 2.39 1.88 1.47
CA ALA A 52 2.17 3.15 0.78
C ALA A 52 1.55 3.01 -0.63
N PRO A 53 2.06 2.17 -1.55
CA PRO A 53 1.46 1.98 -2.87
C PRO A 53 0.08 1.29 -2.82
N LEU A 54 -0.17 0.41 -1.84
CA LEU A 54 -1.47 -0.24 -1.67
C LEU A 54 -2.55 0.73 -1.17
N GLU A 55 -2.21 1.57 -0.19
CA GLU A 55 -3.08 2.64 0.29
C GLU A 55 -3.38 3.63 -0.84
N ARG A 56 -2.34 4.03 -1.59
CA ARG A 56 -2.51 4.92 -2.74
C ARG A 56 -3.44 4.34 -3.81
N ARG A 57 -3.33 3.04 -4.10
CA ARG A 57 -4.27 2.34 -5.00
C ARG A 57 -5.71 2.38 -4.46
N GLY A 58 -5.88 2.22 -3.15
CA GLY A 58 -7.17 2.33 -2.48
C GLY A 58 -7.80 3.72 -2.63
N GLU A 59 -7.01 4.77 -2.41
CA GLU A 59 -7.43 6.16 -2.61
C GLU A 59 -7.88 6.41 -4.06
N LEU A 60 -7.10 5.95 -5.05
CA LEU A 60 -7.42 6.12 -6.46
C LEU A 60 -8.70 5.39 -6.86
N ARG A 61 -8.98 4.22 -6.27
CA ARG A 61 -10.25 3.51 -6.48
C ARG A 61 -11.43 4.30 -5.91
N GLY A 62 -11.31 4.81 -4.69
CA GLY A 62 -12.35 5.66 -4.10
C GLY A 62 -12.61 6.93 -4.93
N LEU A 63 -11.54 7.55 -5.44
CA LEU A 63 -11.66 8.72 -6.32
C LEU A 63 -12.30 8.38 -7.68
N LEU A 64 -11.97 7.22 -8.26
CA LEU A 64 -12.59 6.74 -9.49
C LEU A 64 -14.10 6.53 -9.31
N ASP A 65 -14.51 5.94 -8.18
CA ASP A 65 -15.92 5.72 -7.87
C ASP A 65 -16.66 7.06 -7.68
N ALA A 66 -16.03 8.03 -7.02
CA ALA A 66 -16.57 9.39 -6.90
C ALA A 66 -16.73 10.08 -8.27
N TYR A 67 -15.75 9.93 -9.16
CA TYR A 67 -15.83 10.46 -10.52
C TYR A 67 -16.88 9.75 -11.38
N ARG A 68 -17.07 8.44 -11.21
CA ARG A 68 -18.17 7.70 -11.86
C ARG A 68 -19.53 8.23 -11.40
N ALA A 69 -19.71 8.44 -10.10
CA ALA A 69 -20.94 9.02 -9.55
C ALA A 69 -21.16 10.46 -10.06
N LYS A 70 -20.11 11.28 -10.10
CA LYS A 70 -20.19 12.64 -10.65
C LYS A 70 -20.56 12.64 -12.13
N ALA A 71 -19.94 11.78 -12.94
CA ALA A 71 -20.25 11.65 -14.36
C ALA A 71 -21.73 11.32 -14.59
N ALA A 72 -22.30 10.46 -13.74
CA ALA A 72 -23.72 10.12 -13.76
C ALA A 72 -24.61 11.31 -13.37
N ASP A 73 -24.28 12.04 -12.30
CA ASP A 73 -25.05 13.22 -11.86
C ASP A 73 -25.07 14.36 -12.89
N VAL A 74 -23.99 14.54 -13.65
CA VAL A 74 -23.91 15.56 -14.71
C VAL A 74 -24.32 15.05 -16.09
N GLY A 75 -24.71 13.77 -16.22
CA GLY A 75 -25.22 13.19 -17.46
C GLY A 75 -24.19 12.96 -18.58
N VAL A 76 -22.90 12.85 -18.26
CA VAL A 76 -21.81 12.73 -19.25
C VAL A 76 -21.15 11.35 -19.29
N VAL A 77 -21.79 10.33 -18.69
CA VAL A 77 -21.24 8.95 -18.65
C VAL A 77 -21.03 8.38 -20.05
N GLU A 78 -21.95 8.67 -20.98
CA GLU A 78 -21.92 8.16 -22.37
C GLU A 78 -21.02 8.97 -23.30
N ASP A 79 -20.44 10.06 -22.82
CA ASP A 79 -19.47 10.76 -23.63
C ASP A 79 -18.20 9.93 -23.78
N GLU A 80 -17.75 9.80 -25.03
CA GLU A 80 -16.68 8.89 -25.41
C GLU A 80 -15.36 9.15 -24.66
N GLU A 81 -15.00 10.42 -24.42
CA GLU A 81 -13.76 10.78 -23.69
C GLU A 81 -13.85 10.32 -22.23
N ILE A 82 -14.98 10.58 -21.56
CA ILE A 82 -15.19 10.22 -20.15
C ILE A 82 -15.32 8.70 -20.00
N ALA A 83 -16.07 8.05 -20.88
CA ALA A 83 -16.25 6.62 -20.88
C ALA A 83 -14.91 5.89 -21.11
N ALA A 84 -14.08 6.36 -22.05
CA ALA A 84 -12.76 5.82 -22.29
C ALA A 84 -11.83 5.96 -21.08
N LEU A 85 -11.81 7.13 -20.44
CA LEU A 85 -11.01 7.38 -19.24
C LEU A 85 -11.46 6.53 -18.04
N LEU A 86 -12.78 6.40 -17.83
CA LEU A 86 -13.35 5.52 -16.79
C LEU A 86 -12.95 4.06 -17.01
N ARG A 87 -13.06 3.55 -18.25
CA ARG A 87 -12.67 2.18 -18.59
C ARG A 87 -11.17 1.94 -18.38
N ALA A 88 -10.33 2.85 -18.86
CA ALA A 88 -8.88 2.74 -18.73
C ALA A 88 -8.43 2.79 -17.26
N ALA A 89 -8.97 3.72 -16.46
CA ALA A 89 -8.67 3.81 -15.04
C ALA A 89 -9.17 2.57 -14.26
N GLN A 90 -10.36 2.06 -14.61
CA GLN A 90 -10.92 0.85 -14.01
C GLN A 90 -10.01 -0.36 -14.26
N GLN A 91 -9.57 -0.55 -15.50
CA GLN A 91 -8.66 -1.63 -15.87
C GLN A 91 -7.37 -1.53 -15.05
N GLU A 92 -6.64 -0.40 -15.12
CA GLU A 92 -5.35 -0.27 -14.44
C GLU A 92 -5.43 -0.47 -12.92
N LEU A 93 -6.48 0.03 -12.27
CA LEU A 93 -6.62 -0.09 -10.82
C LEU A 93 -7.07 -1.48 -10.35
N HIS A 94 -7.64 -2.31 -11.23
CA HIS A 94 -8.22 -3.60 -10.85
C HIS A 94 -7.46 -4.81 -11.43
N THR A 95 -6.55 -4.62 -12.37
CA THR A 95 -5.68 -5.69 -12.89
C THR A 95 -4.31 -5.70 -12.23
N ALA A 96 -3.65 -6.86 -12.21
CA ALA A 96 -2.26 -7.00 -11.80
C ALA A 96 -1.39 -7.38 -13.02
N PRO A 97 -0.19 -6.80 -13.18
CA PRO A 97 0.43 -5.75 -12.36
C PRO A 97 -0.28 -4.38 -12.53
N THR A 98 -0.38 -3.59 -11.45
CA THR A 98 -0.94 -2.23 -11.49
C THR A 98 0.19 -1.20 -11.63
N SER A 99 0.15 -0.38 -12.67
CA SER A 99 1.01 0.81 -12.76
C SER A 99 0.35 2.00 -12.05
N LEU A 100 0.79 2.32 -10.83
CA LEU A 100 0.24 3.45 -10.07
C LEU A 100 0.42 4.79 -10.80
N ALA A 101 1.59 5.02 -11.40
CA ALA A 101 1.85 6.26 -12.15
C ALA A 101 0.85 6.44 -13.31
N ARG A 102 0.53 5.35 -14.02
CA ARG A 102 -0.46 5.37 -15.10
C ARG A 102 -1.87 5.58 -14.57
N ALA A 103 -2.24 4.90 -13.48
CA ALA A 103 -3.54 5.06 -12.84
C ALA A 103 -3.75 6.51 -12.36
N GLU A 104 -2.75 7.13 -11.75
CA GLU A 104 -2.80 8.53 -11.31
C GLU A 104 -3.02 9.50 -12.49
N LEU A 105 -2.31 9.27 -13.60
CA LEU A 105 -2.49 10.07 -14.80
C LEU A 105 -3.93 9.99 -15.34
N LEU A 106 -4.47 8.77 -15.44
CA LEU A 106 -5.82 8.52 -15.94
C LEU A 106 -6.88 9.17 -15.04
N VAL A 107 -6.76 9.01 -13.72
CA VAL A 107 -7.68 9.64 -12.76
C VAL A 107 -7.58 11.16 -12.82
N LYS A 108 -6.38 11.73 -12.94
CA LYS A 108 -6.18 13.17 -13.10
C LYS A 108 -6.83 13.70 -14.39
N GLN A 109 -6.64 13.01 -15.51
CA GLN A 109 -7.26 13.37 -16.79
C GLN A 109 -8.79 13.34 -16.70
N LEU A 110 -9.36 12.31 -16.05
CA LEU A 110 -10.79 12.20 -15.81
C LEU A 110 -11.32 13.37 -14.98
N GLY A 111 -10.62 13.76 -13.91
CA GLY A 111 -11.00 14.92 -13.10
C GLY A 111 -11.00 16.24 -13.89
N VAL A 112 -10.01 16.44 -14.77
CA VAL A 112 -9.95 17.61 -15.66
C VAL A 112 -11.11 17.59 -16.65
N ALA A 113 -11.38 16.45 -17.29
CA ALA A 113 -12.47 16.31 -18.26
C ALA A 113 -13.85 16.57 -17.62
N LEU A 114 -14.09 16.05 -16.41
CA LEU A 114 -15.31 16.31 -15.64
C LEU A 114 -15.45 17.77 -15.18
N THR A 115 -14.35 18.49 -15.00
CA THR A 115 -14.41 19.91 -14.61
C THR A 115 -14.78 20.81 -15.80
N ARG A 116 -14.42 20.40 -17.02
CA ARG A 116 -14.81 21.09 -18.26
C ARG A 116 -16.29 20.93 -18.59
N ARG A 117 -17.01 20.02 -17.92
CA ARG A 117 -18.42 19.71 -18.16
C ARG A 117 -19.24 19.97 -16.90
N PRO A 118 -19.60 21.23 -16.64
CA PRO A 118 -20.44 21.56 -15.50
C PRO A 118 -21.84 20.94 -15.66
N LYS A 119 -22.50 20.68 -14.53
CA LYS A 119 -23.87 20.18 -14.46
C LYS A 119 -24.79 21.09 -15.28
N ASP A 120 -25.43 20.55 -16.31
CA ASP A 120 -26.44 21.28 -17.09
C ASP A 120 -27.67 21.44 -16.19
N SER A 121 -27.80 22.62 -15.57
CA SER A 121 -28.94 22.96 -14.72
C SER A 121 -30.11 23.34 -15.63
N ARG A 122 -30.89 22.36 -16.07
CA ARG A 122 -32.23 22.58 -16.65
C ARG A 122 -33.31 22.25 -15.64
#